data_AF-A0A947NZU5-F1
#
_entry.id   AF-A0A947NZU5-F1
#
_cell.length_a   1.000
_cell.length_b   1.000
_cell.length_c   1.000
_cell.angle_alpha   90.00
_cell.angle_beta   90.00
_cell.angle_gamma   90.00
#
_symmetry.space_group_name_H-M   'P 1'
#
loop_
_entity.id
_entity.type
_entity.pdbx_description
1 polymer ?
#
loop_
_entity_poly.entity_id
_entity_poly.type
_entity_poly.pdbx_seq_one_letter_code
_entity_poly.pdbx_strand_id
1 'polypeptide(L)'
;MGGDEMEVDSKLIPILRESVEIVKMLFFRKLQADLLGKYGGAGRPFCNMLTGAVVNELFGTINPGEPFAGFVLEHQDQIQAELDRIGSDFADFRIALTDALRIQALCDYQEGVEGLPVLQRARDRSILLEERELPLPSNFLHLVRTLGKAAGIIVPPLPPVEDGGLSTKPN
;
A
#
# COMPACT_ATOMS: atom_id res chain seq x y z
N MET A 1 15.57 28.35 12.29
CA MET A 1 14.98 27.96 10.99
C MET A 1 13.77 27.12 11.34
N GLY A 2 12.56 27.64 11.12
CA GLY A 2 11.32 26.93 11.44
C GLY A 2 11.12 25.82 10.42
N GLY A 3 11.39 24.58 10.82
CA GLY A 3 10.81 23.43 10.16
C GLY A 3 9.36 23.37 10.59
N ASP A 4 8.45 23.68 9.68
CA ASP A 4 7.04 23.36 9.82
C ASP A 4 6.98 21.82 9.81
N GLU A 5 7.21 21.20 10.97
CA GLU A 5 6.94 19.78 11.16
C GLU A 5 5.46 19.62 10.84
N MET A 6 5.15 18.94 9.73
CA MET A 6 3.77 18.68 9.34
C MET A 6 3.14 17.77 10.39
N GLU A 7 2.63 18.39 11.44
CA GLU A 7 1.81 17.77 12.46
C GLU A 7 0.48 17.42 11.76
N VAL A 8 0.25 16.13 11.54
CA VAL A 8 -1.00 15.67 10.95
C VAL A 8 -2.01 15.62 12.09
N ASP A 9 -3.19 16.20 11.86
CA ASP A 9 -4.29 16.08 12.81
C ASP A 9 -4.46 14.59 13.18
N SER A 10 -4.40 14.28 14.48
CA SER A 10 -4.50 12.91 14.97
C SER A 10 -5.77 12.18 14.47
N LYS A 11 -6.82 12.93 14.08
CA LYS A 11 -8.03 12.40 13.45
C LYS A 11 -7.82 11.91 12.02
N LEU A 12 -6.80 12.40 11.31
CA LEU A 12 -6.45 12.01 9.94
C LEU A 12 -5.57 10.76 9.89
N ILE A 13 -4.83 10.44 10.96
CA ILE A 13 -3.91 9.29 11.00
C ILE A 13 -4.62 7.98 10.62
N PRO A 14 -5.80 7.62 11.16
CA PRO A 14 -6.49 6.39 10.77
C PRO A 14 -6.85 6.35 9.28
N ILE A 15 -7.25 7.49 8.70
CA ILE A 15 -7.63 7.62 7.28
C ILE A 15 -6.40 7.45 6.38
N LEU A 16 -5.26 8.03 6.79
CA LEU A 16 -4.00 7.88 6.09
C LEU A 16 -3.49 6.43 6.14
N ARG A 17 -3.58 5.76 7.30
CA ARG A 17 -3.22 4.34 7.44
C ARG A 17 -4.09 3.45 6.56
N GLU A 18 -5.40 3.67 6.54
CA GLU A 18 -6.31 2.95 5.64
C GLU A 18 -5.93 3.17 4.16
N SER A 19 -5.52 4.40 3.82
CA SER A 19 -5.08 4.72 2.46
C SER A 19 -3.76 4.03 2.09
N VAL A 20 -2.84 3.86 3.04
CA VAL A 20 -1.62 3.04 2.87
C VAL A 20 -1.99 1.58 2.63
N GLU A 21 -2.96 1.02 3.36
CA GLU A 21 -3.43 -0.36 3.16
C GLU A 21 -4.05 -0.58 1.77
N ILE A 22 -4.75 0.42 1.23
CA ILE A 22 -5.25 0.36 -0.16
C ILE A 22 -4.08 0.28 -1.15
N VAL A 23 -3.02 1.05 -0.96
CA VAL A 23 -1.81 0.97 -1.81
C VAL A 23 -1.15 -0.40 -1.70
N LYS A 24 -1.00 -0.94 -0.47
CA LYS A 24 -0.48 -2.30 -0.24
C LYS A 24 -1.29 -3.34 -0.99
N MET A 25 -2.62 -3.28 -0.92
CA MET A 25 -3.49 -4.24 -1.63
C MET A 25 -3.39 -4.11 -3.15
N LEU A 26 -3.34 -2.88 -3.68
CA LEU A 26 -3.15 -2.66 -5.12
C LEU A 26 -1.83 -3.25 -5.60
N PHE A 27 -0.75 -2.97 -4.85
CA PHE A 27 0.57 -3.52 -5.16
C PHE A 27 0.58 -5.04 -5.04
N PHE A 28 -0.03 -5.60 -3.98
CA PHE A 28 -0.16 -7.04 -3.79
C PHE A 28 -0.78 -7.71 -5.01
N ARG A 29 -1.88 -7.17 -5.56
CA ARG A 29 -2.52 -7.75 -6.75
C ARG A 29 -1.60 -7.75 -7.97
N LYS A 30 -0.87 -6.66 -8.19
CA LYS A 30 0.07 -6.53 -9.31
C LYS A 30 1.24 -7.49 -9.17
N LEU A 31 1.84 -7.54 -7.97
CA LEU A 31 2.94 -8.45 -7.65
C LEU A 31 2.50 -9.91 -7.72
N GLN A 32 1.33 -10.26 -7.18
CA GLN A 32 0.80 -11.62 -7.25
C GLN A 32 0.64 -12.11 -8.69
N ALA A 33 0.14 -11.26 -9.58
CA ALA A 33 -0.02 -11.62 -10.99
C ALA A 33 1.34 -11.90 -11.66
N ASP A 34 2.34 -11.08 -11.37
CA ASP A 34 3.71 -11.26 -11.85
C ASP A 34 4.38 -12.52 -11.28
N LEU A 35 4.27 -12.75 -9.96
CA LEU A 35 4.81 -13.94 -9.31
C LEU A 35 4.12 -15.23 -9.76
N LEU A 36 2.81 -15.19 -10.06
CA LEU A 36 2.12 -16.33 -10.67
C LEU A 36 2.65 -16.65 -12.08
N GLY A 37 3.10 -15.64 -12.82
CA GLY A 37 3.79 -15.84 -14.10
C GLY A 37 5.16 -16.47 -13.94
N LYS A 38 5.95 -16.03 -12.96
CA LYS A 38 7.33 -16.50 -12.70
C LYS A 38 7.40 -17.86 -12.02
N TYR A 39 6.58 -18.05 -10.99
CA TYR A 39 6.62 -19.20 -10.08
C TYR A 39 5.36 -20.05 -10.16
N GLY A 40 4.56 -19.93 -11.22
CA GLY A 40 3.29 -20.66 -11.37
C GLY A 40 3.41 -22.19 -11.20
N GLY A 41 4.58 -22.77 -11.54
CA GLY A 41 4.88 -24.18 -11.31
C GLY A 41 4.96 -24.59 -9.83
N ALA A 42 5.29 -23.67 -8.92
CA ALA A 42 5.29 -23.90 -7.47
C ALA A 42 3.87 -23.81 -6.84
N GLY A 43 2.89 -23.36 -7.63
CA GLY A 43 1.49 -23.32 -7.24
C GLY A 43 1.04 -21.98 -6.63
N ARG A 44 -0.27 -21.78 -6.66
CA ARG A 44 -0.90 -20.53 -6.19
C ARG A 44 -0.71 -20.25 -4.69
N PRO A 45 -0.77 -21.24 -3.78
CA PRO A 45 -0.51 -20.99 -2.35
C PRO A 45 0.90 -20.42 -2.10
N PHE A 46 1.92 -20.97 -2.76
CA PHE A 46 3.29 -20.46 -2.68
C PHE A 46 3.37 -19.01 -3.16
N CYS A 47 2.83 -18.71 -4.34
CA CYS A 47 2.83 -17.35 -4.88
C CYS A 47 2.13 -16.36 -3.96
N ASN A 48 1.04 -16.77 -3.30
CA ASN A 48 0.33 -15.92 -2.34
C ASN A 48 1.17 -15.63 -1.09
N MET A 49 1.86 -16.64 -0.54
CA MET A 49 2.76 -16.46 0.60
C MET A 49 3.95 -15.57 0.24
N LEU A 50 4.58 -15.80 -0.92
CA LEU A 50 5.68 -14.98 -1.41
C LEU A 50 5.25 -13.52 -1.63
N THR A 51 4.08 -13.30 -2.24
CA THR A 51 3.53 -11.95 -2.42
C THR A 51 3.35 -11.25 -1.07
N GLY A 52 2.74 -11.94 -0.11
CA GLY A 52 2.52 -11.40 1.23
C GLY A 52 3.82 -11.09 1.97
N ALA A 53 4.80 -11.99 1.89
CA ALA A 53 6.12 -11.80 2.50
C ALA A 53 6.86 -10.60 1.91
N VAL A 54 6.86 -10.43 0.58
CA VAL A 54 7.48 -9.28 -0.08
C VAL A 54 6.80 -7.96 0.30
N VAL A 55 5.47 -7.92 0.29
CA VAL A 55 4.73 -6.70 0.68
C VAL A 55 4.97 -6.36 2.15
N ASN A 56 4.96 -7.36 3.03
CA ASN A 56 5.22 -7.16 4.45
C ASN A 56 6.65 -6.64 4.69
N GLU A 57 7.63 -7.25 4.04
CA GLU A 57 9.04 -6.83 4.15
C GLU A 57 9.25 -5.40 3.63
N LEU A 58 8.61 -5.05 2.50
CA LEU A 58 8.66 -3.70 1.92
C LEU A 58 8.14 -2.63 2.88
N PHE A 59 7.07 -2.92 3.62
CA PHE A 59 6.44 -1.98 4.55
C PHE A 59 6.85 -2.18 6.01
N GLY A 60 7.83 -3.06 6.28
CA GLY A 60 8.32 -3.33 7.63
C GLY A 60 7.31 -4.01 8.56
N THR A 61 6.32 -4.71 8.01
CA THR A 61 5.30 -5.43 8.78
C THR A 61 5.81 -6.81 9.17
N ILE A 62 5.82 -7.12 10.46
CA ILE A 62 6.24 -8.44 10.98
C ILE A 62 5.00 -9.30 11.19
N ASN A 63 4.99 -10.50 10.59
CA ASN A 63 3.96 -11.52 10.86
C ASN A 63 4.61 -12.72 11.57
N PRO A 64 4.52 -12.80 12.91
CA PRO A 64 5.19 -13.85 13.69
C PRO A 64 4.43 -15.18 13.70
N GLY A 65 3.23 -15.25 13.11
CA GLY A 65 2.41 -16.47 13.11
C GLY A 65 2.85 -17.48 12.07
N GLU A 66 2.78 -18.76 12.39
CA GLU A 66 2.93 -19.83 11.39
C GLU A 66 1.67 -19.93 10.49
N PRO A 67 1.81 -20.29 9.20
CA PRO A 67 3.04 -20.72 8.51
C PRO A 67 3.95 -19.58 8.00
N PHE A 68 3.62 -18.31 8.28
CA PHE A 68 4.28 -17.16 7.66
C PHE A 68 5.71 -16.96 8.17
N ALA A 69 5.96 -17.17 9.45
CA ALA A 69 7.28 -17.04 10.04
C ALA A 69 8.26 -18.07 9.45
N GLY A 70 7.88 -19.35 9.38
CA GLY A 70 8.69 -20.38 8.74
C GLY A 70 8.93 -20.10 7.26
N PHE A 71 7.90 -19.63 6.54
CA PHE A 71 8.02 -19.29 5.11
C PHE A 71 9.05 -18.19 4.84
N VAL A 72 9.06 -17.11 5.65
CA VAL A 72 10.02 -16.01 5.48
C VAL A 72 11.45 -16.47 5.71
N LEU A 73 11.67 -17.35 6.71
CA LEU A 73 12.99 -17.91 6.99
C LEU A 73 13.47 -18.82 5.85
N GLU A 74 12.59 -19.67 5.31
CA GLU A 74 12.93 -20.61 4.25
C GLU A 74 13.21 -19.91 2.90
N HIS A 75 12.46 -18.85 2.59
CA HIS A 75 12.47 -18.18 1.29
C HIS A 75 13.07 -16.78 1.31
N GLN A 76 13.91 -16.46 2.30
CA GLN A 76 14.48 -15.13 2.50
C GLN A 76 15.17 -14.60 1.23
N ASP A 77 16.00 -15.41 0.57
CA ASP A 77 16.73 -15.02 -0.64
C ASP A 77 15.78 -14.66 -1.79
N GLN A 78 14.69 -15.41 -1.94
CA GLN A 78 13.68 -15.14 -2.97
C GLN A 78 12.92 -13.85 -2.67
N ILE A 79 12.61 -13.59 -1.39
CA ILE A 79 11.97 -12.34 -0.96
C ILE A 79 12.89 -11.16 -1.28
N GLN A 80 14.18 -11.25 -0.96
CA GLN A 80 15.16 -10.19 -1.26
C GLN A 80 15.30 -9.96 -2.77
N ALA A 81 15.41 -11.02 -3.56
CA ALA A 81 15.52 -10.92 -5.01
C ALA A 81 14.29 -10.24 -5.65
N GLU A 82 13.07 -10.53 -5.17
CA GLU A 82 11.88 -9.84 -5.67
C GLU A 82 11.81 -8.38 -5.19
N LEU A 83 12.24 -8.07 -3.97
CA LEU A 83 12.32 -6.68 -3.47
C LEU A 83 13.26 -5.81 -4.31
N ASP A 84 14.43 -6.34 -4.68
CA ASP A 84 15.43 -5.60 -5.47
C ASP A 84 14.94 -5.27 -6.88
N ARG A 85 13.97 -6.03 -7.39
CA ARG A 85 13.35 -5.81 -8.70
C ARG A 85 12.21 -4.81 -8.69
N ILE A 86 11.64 -4.49 -7.53
CA ILE A 86 10.47 -3.61 -7.45
C ILE A 86 10.75 -2.25 -8.10
N GLY A 87 11.93 -1.68 -7.85
CA GLY A 87 12.34 -0.39 -8.39
C GLY A 87 12.39 -0.33 -9.92
N SER A 88 12.69 -1.44 -10.60
CA SER A 88 12.75 -1.51 -12.06
C SER A 88 11.46 -2.01 -12.70
N ASP A 89 10.92 -3.11 -12.18
CA ASP A 89 9.87 -3.89 -12.86
C ASP A 89 8.47 -3.31 -12.62
N PHE A 90 8.32 -2.53 -11.55
CA PHE A 90 7.07 -1.88 -11.15
C PHE A 90 7.23 -0.35 -11.17
N ALA A 91 7.92 0.17 -12.20
CA ALA A 91 8.21 1.59 -12.36
C ALA A 91 6.94 2.46 -12.34
N ASP A 92 5.83 1.96 -12.87
CA ASP A 92 4.51 2.59 -12.86
C ASP A 92 3.91 2.72 -11.46
N PHE A 93 4.36 1.90 -10.50
CA PHE A 93 3.90 1.91 -9.11
C PHE A 93 4.81 2.68 -8.15
N ARG A 94 6.01 3.10 -8.57
CA ARG A 94 7.00 3.77 -7.72
C ARG A 94 6.48 5.03 -7.04
N ILE A 95 5.67 5.82 -7.74
CA ILE A 95 5.05 7.03 -7.16
C ILE A 95 4.13 6.65 -5.99
N ALA A 96 3.24 5.67 -6.21
CA ALA A 96 2.31 5.22 -5.18
C ALA A 96 3.04 4.59 -3.98
N LEU A 97 4.08 3.78 -4.23
CA LEU A 97 4.89 3.17 -3.17
C LEU A 97 5.68 4.22 -2.39
N THR A 98 6.32 5.18 -3.08
CA THR A 98 7.05 6.27 -2.43
C THR A 98 6.14 7.06 -1.49
N ASP A 99 4.96 7.44 -1.98
CA ASP A 99 4.00 8.20 -1.20
C ASP A 99 3.48 7.40 0.00
N ALA A 100 3.14 6.12 -0.20
CA ALA A 100 2.65 5.26 0.87
C ALA A 100 3.69 5.01 1.96
N LEU A 101 4.95 4.73 1.59
CA LEU A 101 6.04 4.52 2.54
C LEU A 101 6.32 5.79 3.37
N ARG A 102 6.27 6.96 2.73
CA ARG A 102 6.48 8.24 3.40
C ARG A 102 5.34 8.63 4.33
N ILE A 103 4.10 8.40 3.90
CA ILE A 103 2.92 8.61 4.76
C ILE A 103 2.93 7.62 5.92
N GLN A 104 3.33 6.35 5.70
CA GLN A 104 3.51 5.40 6.79
C GLN A 104 4.53 5.92 7.81
N ALA A 105 5.71 6.35 7.36
CA ALA A 105 6.74 6.88 8.25
C ALA A 105 6.29 8.15 9.00
N LEU A 106 5.47 8.99 8.36
CA LEU A 106 4.86 10.16 9.01
C LEU A 106 3.87 9.75 10.11
N CYS A 107 2.99 8.78 9.84
CA CYS A 107 2.08 8.24 10.85
C CYS A 107 2.85 7.55 11.98
N ASP A 108 3.88 6.77 11.66
CA ASP A 108 4.72 6.07 12.63
C ASP A 108 5.42 7.08 13.56
N TYR A 109 6.01 8.14 13.00
CA TYR A 109 6.63 9.22 13.78
C TYR A 109 5.67 9.86 14.80
N GLN A 110 4.43 10.15 14.37
CA GLN A 110 3.43 10.76 15.25
C GLN A 110 2.89 9.83 16.34
N GLU A 111 2.95 8.53 16.11
CA GLU A 111 2.57 7.50 17.09
C GLU A 111 3.76 7.04 17.96
N GLY A 112 4.97 7.60 17.75
CA GLY A 112 6.18 7.23 18.49
C GLY A 112 6.81 5.91 18.04
N VAL A 113 6.53 5.47 16.81
CA VAL A 113 7.07 4.27 16.17
C VAL A 113 8.21 4.65 15.22
N GLU A 114 9.29 3.85 15.20
CA GLU A 114 10.43 4.08 14.31
C GLU A 114 10.13 3.70 12.85
N GLY A 115 9.78 4.69 12.00
CA GLY A 115 9.53 4.48 10.57
C GLY A 115 10.75 4.62 9.64
N LEU A 116 11.86 5.20 10.12
CA LEU A 116 13.04 5.52 9.29
C LEU A 116 13.76 4.31 8.66
N PRO A 117 13.91 3.16 9.33
CA PRO A 117 14.58 1.99 8.73
C PRO A 117 13.85 1.43 7.49
N VAL A 118 12.53 1.59 7.42
CA VAL A 118 11.73 1.17 6.25
C VAL A 118 12.04 2.04 5.04
N LEU A 119 12.11 3.37 5.24
CA LEU A 119 12.44 4.31 4.16
C LEU A 119 13.85 4.12 3.63
N GLN A 120 14.82 3.87 4.51
CA GLN A 120 16.22 3.60 4.12
C GLN A 120 16.30 2.35 3.23
N ARG A 121 15.69 1.24 3.66
CA ARG A 121 15.67 -0.01 2.86
C ARG A 121 15.00 0.16 1.49
N ALA A 122 13.95 0.97 1.41
CA ALA A 122 13.28 1.25 0.14
C ALA A 122 14.12 2.16 -0.78
N ARG A 123 14.90 3.08 -0.21
CA ARG A 123 15.86 3.92 -0.95
C ARG A 123 16.97 3.06 -1.57
N ASP A 124 17.57 2.18 -0.79
CA ASP A 124 18.67 1.32 -1.25
C ASP A 124 18.27 0.43 -2.43
N ARG A 125 16.97 0.12 -2.56
CA ARG A 125 16.39 -0.66 -3.66
C ARG A 125 15.81 0.18 -4.80
N SER A 126 16.10 1.48 -4.83
CA SER A 126 15.58 2.42 -5.84
C SER A 126 14.05 2.49 -5.92
N ILE A 127 13.33 2.03 -4.90
CA ILE A 127 11.86 2.10 -4.84
C ILE A 127 11.43 3.54 -4.54
N LEU A 128 12.16 4.20 -3.62
CA LEU A 128 11.88 5.56 -3.19
C LEU A 128 12.39 6.58 -4.23
N LEU A 129 11.50 7.48 -4.66
CA LEU A 129 11.85 8.60 -5.53
C LEU A 129 12.41 9.76 -4.69
N GLU A 130 13.73 9.93 -4.66
CA GLU A 130 14.39 10.93 -3.80
C GLU A 130 13.99 12.37 -4.11
N GLU A 131 13.83 12.71 -5.39
CA GLU A 131 13.43 14.05 -5.84
C GLU A 131 11.97 14.39 -5.54
N ARG A 132 11.16 13.36 -5.24
CA ARG A 132 9.77 13.58 -4.86
C ARG A 132 9.76 14.13 -3.44
N GLU A 133 8.88 15.07 -3.12
CA GLU A 133 8.69 15.55 -1.75
C GLU A 133 7.68 14.67 -0.98
N LEU A 134 7.57 14.88 0.33
CA LEU A 134 6.52 14.24 1.15
C LEU A 134 5.14 14.74 0.67
N PRO A 135 4.24 13.85 0.19
CA PRO A 135 2.94 14.30 -0.30
C PRO A 135 2.10 14.92 0.82
N LEU A 136 1.37 15.99 0.49
CA LEU A 136 0.30 16.49 1.36
C LEU A 136 -0.75 15.38 1.57
N PRO A 137 -1.35 15.27 2.77
CA PRO A 137 -2.41 14.29 3.05
C PRO A 137 -3.52 14.28 1.99
N SER A 138 -4.01 15.46 1.59
CA SER A 138 -5.06 15.60 0.56
C SER A 138 -4.65 15.03 -0.80
N ASN A 139 -3.41 15.27 -1.23
CA ASN A 139 -2.87 14.78 -2.49
C ASN A 139 -2.73 13.26 -2.47
N PHE A 140 -2.26 12.69 -1.35
CA PHE A 140 -2.17 11.24 -1.19
C PHE A 140 -3.55 10.57 -1.22
N LEU A 141 -4.53 11.10 -0.49
CA LEU A 141 -5.90 10.59 -0.51
C LEU A 141 -6.51 10.64 -1.92
N HIS A 142 -6.22 11.70 -2.68
CA HIS A 142 -6.68 11.82 -4.06
C HIS A 142 -6.03 10.76 -4.97
N LEU A 143 -4.72 10.55 -4.85
CA LEU A 143 -3.98 9.51 -5.57
C LEU A 143 -4.58 8.12 -5.29
N VAL A 144 -4.75 7.77 -4.01
CA VAL A 144 -5.30 6.47 -3.59
C VAL A 144 -6.72 6.28 -4.10
N ARG A 145 -7.57 7.32 -4.05
CA ARG A 145 -8.92 7.26 -4.63
C ARG A 145 -8.90 7.00 -6.14
N THR A 146 -8.02 7.66 -6.87
CA THR A 146 -7.89 7.49 -8.33
C THR A 146 -7.42 6.08 -8.68
N LEU A 147 -6.38 5.59 -8.01
CA LEU A 147 -5.86 4.24 -8.21
C LEU A 147 -6.88 3.17 -7.80
N GLY A 148 -7.52 3.34 -6.64
CA GLY A 148 -8.53 2.41 -6.14
C GLY A 148 -9.77 2.33 -7.01
N LYS A 149 -10.20 3.44 -7.62
CA LYS A 149 -11.28 3.46 -8.63
C LYS A 149 -10.86 2.72 -9.90
N ALA A 150 -9.67 3.00 -10.43
CA ALA A 150 -9.16 2.34 -11.63
C ALA A 150 -9.07 0.82 -11.47
N ALA A 151 -8.78 0.35 -10.24
CA ALA A 151 -8.71 -1.07 -9.92
C ALA A 151 -10.02 -1.70 -9.42
N GLY A 152 -11.13 -0.95 -9.40
CA GLY A 152 -12.45 -1.42 -8.96
C GLY A 152 -12.54 -1.76 -7.47
N ILE A 153 -11.63 -1.25 -6.64
CA ILE A 153 -11.57 -1.47 -5.19
C ILE A 153 -12.43 -0.46 -4.44
N ILE A 154 -12.42 0.80 -4.90
CA ILE A 154 -13.23 1.88 -4.31
C ILE A 154 -14.46 2.06 -5.19
N VAL A 155 -15.58 1.54 -4.72
CA VAL A 155 -16.89 1.74 -5.37
C VAL A 155 -17.46 3.09 -4.88
N PRO A 156 -17.79 4.03 -5.76
CA PRO A 156 -18.52 5.23 -5.34
C PRO A 156 -19.86 4.81 -4.73
N PRO A 157 -20.35 5.44 -3.64
CA PRO A 157 -21.67 5.15 -3.13
C PRO A 157 -22.69 5.32 -4.27
N LEU A 158 -23.57 4.33 -4.45
CA LEU A 158 -24.70 4.49 -5.38
C LEU A 158 -25.50 5.72 -4.94
N PRO A 159 -25.95 6.57 -5.87
CA PRO A 159 -26.88 7.64 -5.53
C PRO A 159 -28.11 7.02 -4.82
N PRO A 160 -28.70 7.73 -3.84
CA PRO A 160 -29.90 7.24 -3.18
C PRO A 160 -30.97 6.95 -4.24
N VAL A 161 -31.56 5.75 -4.16
CA VAL A 161 -32.70 5.39 -4.99
C VAL A 161 -33.82 6.36 -4.62
N GLU A 162 -34.22 7.22 -5.55
CA GLU A 162 -35.41 8.05 -5.37
C GLU A 162 -36.60 7.10 -5.27
N ASP A 163 -37.08 6.88 -4.05
CA ASP A 163 -38.35 6.21 -3.78
C ASP A 163 -39.43 7.05 -4.47
N GLY A 164 -39.86 6.58 -5.65
CA GLY A 164 -40.91 7.18 -6.44
C GLY A 164 -42.22 7.16 -5.66
N GLY A 165 -42.44 8.18 -4.85
CA GLY A 165 -43.67 8.40 -4.11
C GLY A 165 -44.84 8.43 -5.07
N LEU A 166 -45.60 7.33 -5.10
CA LEU A 166 -46.90 7.25 -5.75
C LEU A 166 -47.84 8.28 -5.08
N SER A 167 -47.91 9.47 -5.67
CA SER A 167 -48.97 10.43 -5.36
C SER A 167 -50.23 10.04 -6.13
N THR A 168 -50.99 9.08 -5.60
CA THR A 168 -52.37 8.88 -6.03
C THR A 168 -53.24 9.91 -5.32
N LYS A 169 -53.57 11.01 -6.00
CA LYS A 169 -54.61 11.94 -5.56
C LYS A 169 -55.98 11.23 -5.61
N PRO A 170 -56.84 11.36 -4.59
CA PRO A 170 -58.21 10.88 -4.66
C PRO A 170 -59.04 11.81 -5.54
N ASN A 171 -59.96 11.22 -6.30
CA ASN A 171 -61.01 11.87 -7.07
C ASN A 171 -62.32 11.80 -6.26
#